data_AF-A0A679IW88-F1
#
_entry.id   AF-A0A679IW88-F1
#
_cell.length_a   1.000
_cell.length_b   1.000
_cell.length_c   1.000
_cell.angle_alpha   90.00
_cell.angle_beta   90.00
_cell.angle_gamma   90.00
#
_symmetry.space_group_name_H-M   'P 1'
#
loop_
_entity.id
_entity.type
_entity.pdbx_description
1 polymer ?
#
loop_
_entity_poly.entity_id
_entity_poly.type
_entity_poly.pdbx_seq_one_letter_code
_entity_poly.pdbx_strand_id
1 'polypeptide(L)'
;MRVRLLGAALVLTALLPSFAMAECAKAVPPDPATRPTKPTAPAKPACLDAKGGCPGWEAYTFNDAVKAYNLQIAAYRPLAEAYVKALNAYVKASSDYAQCEVKALQ
;
A
#
# COMPACT_ATOMS: atom_id res chain seq x y z
N MET A 1 45.38 -24.35 -60.13
CA MET A 1 44.54 -25.16 -59.22
C MET A 1 44.09 -24.27 -58.05
N ARG A 2 42.85 -23.80 -58.07
CA ARG A 2 42.25 -22.93 -57.05
C ARG A 2 40.94 -23.59 -56.61
N VAL A 3 40.93 -24.27 -55.47
CA VAL A 3 39.72 -24.84 -54.88
C VAL A 3 39.63 -24.43 -53.41
N ARG A 4 38.91 -23.32 -53.20
CA ARG A 4 37.94 -23.05 -52.13
C ARG A 4 38.33 -23.37 -50.67
N LEU A 5 39.09 -22.46 -50.06
CA LEU A 5 39.10 -22.20 -48.61
C LEU A 5 37.98 -21.17 -48.29
N LEU A 6 36.72 -21.60 -48.32
CA LEU A 6 35.56 -20.75 -47.98
C LEU A 6 34.54 -21.64 -47.27
N GLY A 7 34.71 -21.88 -45.97
CA GLY A 7 33.78 -22.75 -45.26
C GLY A 7 34.16 -23.01 -43.81
N ALA A 8 34.37 -21.98 -42.99
CA ALA A 8 34.37 -22.13 -41.53
C ALA A 8 34.25 -20.81 -40.75
N ALA A 9 33.88 -19.68 -41.38
CA ALA A 9 33.89 -18.36 -40.72
C ALA A 9 32.49 -17.84 -40.32
N LEU A 10 31.49 -18.70 -40.19
CA LEU A 10 30.09 -18.26 -40.08
C LEU A 10 29.31 -18.88 -38.91
N VAL A 11 29.90 -19.04 -37.73
CA VAL A 11 29.15 -19.43 -36.51
C VAL A 11 29.76 -18.79 -35.26
N LEU A 12 29.88 -17.46 -35.18
CA LEU A 12 30.31 -16.81 -33.93
C LEU A 12 29.70 -15.42 -33.70
N THR A 13 28.46 -15.19 -34.11
CA THR A 13 27.76 -13.90 -33.91
C THR A 13 26.40 -14.01 -33.21
N ALA A 14 25.98 -15.20 -32.75
CA ALA A 14 24.63 -15.43 -32.22
C ALA A 14 24.52 -15.41 -30.67
N LEU A 15 25.54 -14.96 -29.94
CA LEU A 15 25.52 -14.84 -28.47
C LEU A 15 25.64 -13.39 -28.00
N LEU A 16 25.06 -12.45 -28.75
CA LEU A 16 24.78 -11.13 -28.18
C LEU A 16 23.59 -11.31 -27.24
N PRO A 17 23.75 -11.15 -25.92
CA PRO A 17 22.60 -11.09 -25.03
C PRO A 17 21.75 -9.92 -25.50
N SER A 18 20.54 -10.21 -25.97
CA SER A 18 19.53 -9.19 -26.16
C SER A 18 19.28 -8.57 -24.79
N PHE A 19 19.93 -7.43 -24.52
CA PHE A 19 19.52 -6.51 -23.47
C PHE A 19 18.19 -5.90 -23.93
N ALA A 20 17.12 -6.71 -23.89
CA ALA A 20 15.79 -6.16 -23.80
C ALA A 20 15.79 -5.41 -22.48
N MET A 21 15.93 -4.08 -22.54
CA MET A 21 15.65 -3.23 -21.39
C MET A 21 14.20 -3.51 -21.03
N ALA A 22 13.99 -4.34 -20.01
CA ALA A 22 12.67 -4.61 -19.49
C ALA A 22 12.10 -3.25 -19.07
N GLU A 23 10.96 -2.88 -19.66
CA GLU A 23 10.26 -1.66 -19.33
C GLU A 23 10.06 -1.59 -17.81
N CYS A 24 10.44 -0.48 -17.19
CA CYS A 24 10.36 -0.34 -15.74
C CYS A 24 8.89 -0.47 -15.29
N ALA A 25 8.61 -1.43 -14.41
CA ALA A 25 7.25 -1.71 -13.96
C ALA A 25 6.71 -0.55 -13.11
N LYS A 26 5.68 0.15 -13.61
CA LYS A 26 5.04 1.25 -12.88
C LYS A 26 4.33 0.75 -11.63
N ALA A 27 4.47 1.49 -10.55
CA ALA A 27 3.72 1.25 -9.33
C ALA A 27 2.24 1.57 -9.55
N VAL A 28 1.36 0.71 -9.03
CA VAL A 28 -0.11 0.90 -9.08
C VAL A 28 -0.59 1.23 -7.66
N PRO A 29 -1.26 2.39 -7.45
CA PRO A 29 -1.76 2.75 -6.14
C PRO A 29 -2.92 1.83 -5.73
N PRO A 30 -3.12 1.59 -4.42
CA PRO A 30 -4.31 0.91 -3.94
C PRO A 30 -5.56 1.76 -4.25
N ASP A 31 -6.67 1.09 -4.55
CA ASP A 31 -7.94 1.75 -4.87
C ASP A 31 -8.42 2.59 -3.67
N PRO A 32 -8.63 3.91 -3.82
CA PRO A 32 -9.18 4.77 -2.78
C PRO A 32 -10.53 4.28 -2.22
N ALA A 33 -11.34 3.59 -3.02
CA ALA A 33 -12.63 3.03 -2.59
C ALA A 33 -12.47 1.91 -1.55
N THR A 34 -11.29 1.28 -1.46
CA THR A 34 -10.97 0.26 -0.45
C THR A 34 -10.56 0.86 0.89
N ARG A 35 -10.45 2.19 0.99
CA ARG A 35 -10.10 2.86 2.25
C ARG A 35 -11.22 2.61 3.27
N PRO A 36 -10.91 1.98 4.42
CA PRO A 36 -11.91 1.74 5.44
C PRO A 36 -12.36 3.07 6.07
N THR A 37 -13.64 3.15 6.41
CA THR A 37 -14.22 4.32 7.08
C THR A 37 -14.03 4.18 8.59
N LYS A 38 -13.41 5.18 9.21
CA LYS A 38 -13.21 5.21 10.65
C LYS A 38 -14.56 5.39 11.37
N PRO A 39 -14.89 4.56 12.36
CA PRO A 39 -16.08 4.76 13.19
C PRO A 39 -16.06 6.13 13.89
N THR A 40 -17.22 6.75 14.03
CA THR A 40 -17.37 8.02 14.75
C THR A 40 -17.41 7.78 16.25
N ALA A 41 -16.55 8.47 16.99
CA ALA A 41 -16.55 8.38 18.46
C ALA A 41 -17.84 8.98 19.05
N PRO A 42 -18.38 8.39 20.13
CA PRO A 42 -19.54 8.94 20.81
C PRO A 42 -19.20 10.31 21.41
N ALA A 43 -20.14 11.25 21.31
CA ALA A 43 -20.00 12.58 21.88
C ALA A 43 -20.00 12.50 23.42
N LYS A 44 -18.95 13.02 24.05
CA LYS A 44 -18.85 13.05 25.50
C LYS A 44 -19.86 14.07 26.06
N PRO A 45 -20.80 13.66 26.93
CA PRO A 45 -21.73 14.58 27.54
C PRO A 45 -21.01 15.52 28.54
N ALA A 46 -21.40 16.79 28.54
CA ALA A 46 -20.78 17.83 29.37
C ALA A 46 -20.89 17.56 30.88
N CYS A 47 -21.92 16.81 31.29
CA CYS A 47 -22.14 16.46 32.69
C CYS A 47 -21.05 15.54 33.27
N LEU A 48 -20.29 14.82 32.44
CA LEU A 48 -19.21 13.93 32.93
C LEU A 48 -18.01 14.71 33.47
N ASP A 49 -17.84 15.97 33.05
CA ASP A 49 -16.78 16.85 33.53
C ASP A 49 -17.26 17.83 34.61
N ALA A 50 -18.56 17.83 34.93
CA ALA A 50 -19.13 18.68 35.95
C ALA A 50 -18.80 18.14 37.35
N LYS A 51 -18.51 19.03 38.32
CA LYS A 51 -18.27 18.65 39.73
C LYS A 51 -19.41 17.86 40.38
N GLY A 52 -20.64 18.06 39.91
CA GLY A 52 -21.82 17.33 40.37
C GLY A 52 -22.05 15.97 39.71
N GLY A 53 -21.21 15.59 38.74
CA GLY A 53 -21.40 14.40 37.91
C GLY A 53 -22.60 14.52 36.95
N CYS A 54 -22.98 13.40 36.34
CA CYS A 54 -24.16 13.32 35.48
C CYS A 54 -25.41 13.01 36.30
N PRO A 55 -26.38 13.94 36.38
CA PRO A 55 -27.65 13.70 37.04
C PRO A 55 -28.54 12.84 36.14
N GLY A 56 -28.51 11.51 36.30
CA GLY A 56 -29.42 10.62 35.57
C GLY A 56 -28.71 9.50 34.81
N TRP A 57 -29.21 9.22 33.60
CA TRP A 57 -28.86 8.04 32.80
C TRP A 57 -27.79 8.32 31.73
N GLU A 58 -27.38 9.58 31.57
CA GLU A 58 -26.45 10.04 30.53
C GLU A 58 -25.08 9.36 30.61
N ALA A 59 -24.57 9.15 31.83
CA ALA A 59 -23.31 8.43 32.03
C ALA A 59 -23.42 6.96 31.59
N TYR A 60 -24.58 6.33 31.80
CA TYR A 60 -24.82 4.94 31.40
C TYR A 60 -24.94 4.83 29.87
N THR A 61 -25.73 5.70 29.24
CA THR A 61 -25.86 5.72 27.78
C THR A 61 -24.54 6.06 27.09
N PHE A 62 -23.76 6.99 27.64
CA PHE A 62 -22.42 7.26 27.11
C PHE A 62 -21.51 6.02 27.24
N ASN A 63 -21.52 5.33 28.38
CA ASN A 63 -20.74 4.10 28.57
C ASN A 63 -21.15 3.01 27.57
N ASP A 64 -22.44 2.83 27.30
CA ASP A 64 -22.89 1.83 26.32
C ASP A 64 -22.52 2.22 24.88
N ALA A 65 -22.60 3.50 24.54
CA ALA A 65 -22.11 4.02 23.26
C ALA A 65 -20.59 3.82 23.10
N VAL A 66 -19.82 3.99 24.18
CA VAL A 66 -18.37 3.71 24.20
C VAL A 66 -18.10 2.22 24.01
N LYS A 67 -18.85 1.32 24.66
CA LYS A 67 -18.72 -0.14 24.45
C LYS A 67 -18.99 -0.50 22.98
N ALA A 68 -20.06 0.02 22.39
CA ALA A 68 -20.40 -0.21 20.99
C ALA A 68 -19.30 0.32 20.05
N TYR A 69 -18.79 1.53 20.30
CA TYR A 69 -17.68 2.11 19.53
C TYR A 69 -16.41 1.27 19.64
N ASN A 70 -16.07 0.75 20.82
CA ASN A 70 -14.89 -0.09 21.00
C ASN A 70 -14.96 -1.38 20.17
N LEU A 71 -16.15 -1.99 20.04
CA LEU A 71 -16.36 -3.14 19.16
C LEU A 71 -16.14 -2.77 17.69
N GLN A 72 -16.66 -1.62 17.25
CA GLN A 72 -16.45 -1.13 15.88
C GLN A 72 -14.97 -0.83 15.61
N ILE A 73 -14.26 -0.24 16.58
CA ILE A 73 -12.82 0.05 16.45
C ILE A 73 -11.98 -1.23 16.40
N ALA A 74 -12.34 -2.26 17.17
CA ALA A 74 -11.67 -3.55 17.11
C ALA A 74 -11.77 -4.17 15.70
N ALA A 75 -12.93 -4.06 15.04
CA ALA A 75 -13.12 -4.52 13.67
C ALA A 75 -12.44 -3.62 12.62
N TYR A 76 -12.43 -2.30 12.84
CA TYR A 76 -11.81 -1.32 11.92
C TYR A 76 -10.28 -1.45 11.86
N ARG A 77 -9.63 -1.70 13.00
CA ARG A 77 -8.16 -1.71 13.12
C ARG A 77 -7.46 -2.60 12.07
N PRO A 78 -7.76 -3.90 11.95
CA PRO A 78 -7.07 -4.75 10.97
C PRO A 78 -7.31 -4.30 9.51
N LEU A 79 -8.48 -3.72 9.20
CA LEU A 79 -8.76 -3.19 7.87
C LEU A 79 -7.88 -1.96 7.57
N ALA A 80 -7.75 -1.06 8.54
CA ALA A 80 -6.89 0.11 8.42
C ALA A 80 -5.41 -0.28 8.27
N GLU A 81 -4.95 -1.25 9.07
CA GLU A 81 -3.58 -1.77 8.99
C GLU A 81 -3.30 -2.42 7.62
N ALA A 82 -4.25 -3.18 7.08
CA ALA A 82 -4.14 -3.75 5.74
C ALA A 82 -4.04 -2.68 4.64
N TYR A 83 -4.86 -1.63 4.73
CA TYR A 83 -4.82 -0.51 3.78
C TYR A 83 -3.50 0.26 3.86
N VAL A 84 -2.99 0.52 5.07
CA VAL A 84 -1.67 1.12 5.29
C VAL A 84 -0.55 0.26 4.71
N LYS A 85 -0.62 -1.07 4.88
CA LYS A 85 0.34 -2.00 4.29
C LYS A 85 0.35 -1.90 2.76
N ALA A 86 -0.82 -1.81 2.12
CA ALA A 86 -0.93 -1.64 0.67
C ALA A 86 -0.33 -0.31 0.19
N LEU A 87 -0.57 0.79 0.92
CA LEU A 87 0.05 2.10 0.64
C LEU A 87 1.59 2.03 0.73
N ASN A 88 2.12 1.39 1.77
CA ASN A 88 3.58 1.25 1.92
C ASN A 88 4.19 0.40 0.79
N ALA A 89 3.50 -0.65 0.34
CA ALA A 89 3.92 -1.44 -0.81
C ALA A 89 3.95 -0.59 -2.10
N TYR A 90 2.95 0.26 -2.31
CA TYR A 90 2.93 1.21 -3.43
C TYR A 90 4.09 2.21 -3.36
N VAL A 91 4.38 2.80 -2.20
CA VAL A 91 5.53 3.70 -2.02
C VAL A 91 6.84 3.00 -2.36
N LYS A 92 7.02 1.77 -1.87
CA LYS A 92 8.21 0.98 -2.20
C LYS A 92 8.32 0.73 -3.70
N ALA A 93 7.23 0.25 -4.34
CA ALA A 93 7.21 -0.02 -5.78
C ALA A 93 7.49 1.25 -6.60
N SER A 94 7.01 2.42 -6.13
CA SER A 94 7.26 3.72 -6.78
C SER A 94 8.75 4.09 -6.71
N SER A 95 9.38 3.83 -5.57
CA SER A 95 10.84 4.00 -5.41
C SER A 95 11.61 3.03 -6.31
N ASP A 96 11.22 1.76 -6.35
CA ASP A 96 11.87 0.74 -7.19
C ASP A 96 11.76 1.12 -8.68
N TYR A 97 10.58 1.62 -9.11
CA TYR A 97 10.36 2.15 -10.46
C TYR A 97 11.30 3.32 -10.77
N ALA A 98 11.39 4.31 -9.90
CA ALA A 98 12.29 5.46 -10.10
C ALA A 98 13.76 5.03 -10.22
N GLN A 99 14.21 4.06 -9.40
CA GLN A 99 15.57 3.54 -9.49
C GLN A 99 15.82 2.75 -10.77
N CYS A 100 14.80 2.06 -11.30
CA CYS A 100 14.87 1.40 -12.59
C CYS A 100 15.06 2.41 -13.73
N GLU A 101 14.26 3.48 -13.74
CA GLU A 101 14.36 4.55 -14.75
C GLU A 101 15.75 5.20 -14.76
N VAL A 102 16.33 5.46 -13.58
CA VAL A 102 17.70 5.99 -13.49
C VAL A 102 18.73 5.02 -14.09
N LYS A 103 18.59 3.71 -13.84
CA LYS A 103 19.50 2.70 -14.39
C LYS A 103 19.34 2.53 -15.90
N ALA A 104 18.14 2.71 -16.44
CA ALA A 104 17.90 2.66 -17.88
C ALA A 104 18.60 3.79 -18.66
N LEU A 105 18.96 4.88 -17.96
CA LEU A 105 19.69 6.02 -18.53
C LEU A 105 21.23 5.87 -18.49
N GLN A 106 21.76 4.85 -17.79
CA GLN A 106 23.20 4.59 -17.63
C GLN A 106 23.68 3.55 -18.63
#